data_AF-A0A4W5LM30-F1
#
_entry.id   AF-A0A4W5LM30-F1
#
_cell.length_a   1.000
_cell.length_b   1.000
_cell.length_c   1.000
_cell.angle_alpha   90.00
_cell.angle_beta   90.00
_cell.angle_gamma   90.00
#
_symmetry.space_group_name_H-M   'P 1'
#
loop_
_entity.id
_entity.type
_entity.pdbx_description
1 polymer ?
#
loop_
_entity_poly.entity_id
_entity_poly.type
_entity_poly.pdbx_seq_one_letter_code
_entity_poly.pdbx_strand_id
1 'polypeptide(L)'
;MFPLDSTWNISFAGCGFLGIYHIGVASCLQEQCPFLVHNARHIYGASAGALTASALVSGACLGEAGANIIDVAKDARKRFLGPMHPSFNLVKIMRNMLYKTLPPDAHQRATGRLGISLTRVTDGENVLVSHFNSKEELVQVRVSYLKH
;
A
#
# COMPACT_ATOMS: atom_id res chain seq x y z
N MET A 1 -4.03 11.64 -26.91
CA MET A 1 -5.05 10.78 -26.26
C MET A 1 -4.41 9.43 -26.02
N PHE A 2 -4.42 8.88 -24.79
CA PHE A 2 -3.87 7.55 -24.54
C PHE A 2 -4.60 6.54 -25.42
N PRO A 3 -3.91 5.62 -26.12
CA PRO A 3 -4.57 4.60 -26.92
C PRO A 3 -5.37 3.71 -25.98
N LEU A 4 -6.70 3.83 -26.05
CA LEU A 4 -7.67 3.10 -25.22
C LEU A 4 -7.56 1.57 -25.40
N ASP A 5 -6.92 1.13 -26.48
CA ASP A 5 -6.74 -0.27 -26.85
C ASP A 5 -5.47 -0.90 -26.24
N SER A 6 -4.62 -0.11 -25.58
CA SER A 6 -3.42 -0.61 -24.90
C SER A 6 -3.67 -0.77 -23.40
N THR A 7 -3.37 -1.94 -22.84
CA THR A 7 -3.46 -2.13 -21.38
C THR A 7 -2.23 -1.56 -20.69
N TRP A 8 -2.41 -0.79 -19.62
CA TRP A 8 -1.31 -0.30 -18.79
C TRP A 8 -1.46 -0.72 -17.32
N ASN A 9 -0.36 -0.59 -16.58
CA ASN A 9 -0.31 -0.81 -15.15
C ASN A 9 0.23 0.43 -14.44
N ILE A 10 -0.14 0.60 -13.17
CA ILE A 10 0.42 1.63 -12.29
C ILE A 10 1.28 0.93 -11.26
N SER A 11 2.44 1.48 -10.90
CA SER A 11 3.29 0.91 -9.86
C SER A 11 3.79 2.00 -8.91
N PHE A 12 3.67 1.75 -7.61
CA PHE A 12 4.17 2.62 -6.55
C PHE A 12 5.35 1.95 -5.84
N ALA A 13 6.54 2.55 -5.94
CA ALA A 13 7.76 2.01 -5.35
C ALA A 13 7.74 2.07 -3.80
N GLY A 14 8.66 1.33 -3.18
CA GLY A 14 8.92 1.46 -1.76
C GLY A 14 9.72 2.73 -1.45
N CYS A 15 9.24 3.55 -0.52
CA CYS A 15 9.89 4.82 -0.17
C CYS A 15 9.77 5.20 1.32
N GLY A 16 9.34 4.28 2.19
CA GLY A 16 9.19 4.51 3.62
C GLY A 16 8.27 5.71 3.94
N PHE A 17 8.74 6.64 4.77
CA PHE A 17 7.95 7.81 5.16
C PHE A 17 7.73 8.83 4.03
N LEU A 18 8.43 8.70 2.89
CA LEU A 18 8.14 9.48 1.68
C LEU A 18 6.88 8.96 0.95
N GLY A 19 6.18 7.97 1.50
CA GLY A 19 4.90 7.49 0.95
C GLY A 19 3.84 8.58 0.79
N ILE A 20 3.98 9.72 1.48
CA ILE A 20 3.09 10.88 1.29
C ILE A 20 3.12 11.42 -0.15
N TYR A 21 4.25 11.31 -0.85
CA TYR A 21 4.34 11.71 -2.25
C TYR A 21 3.52 10.78 -3.15
N HIS A 22 3.52 9.47 -2.86
CA HIS A 22 2.65 8.52 -3.56
C HIS A 22 1.17 8.79 -3.30
N ILE A 23 0.79 9.17 -2.07
CA ILE A 23 -0.59 9.61 -1.77
C ILE A 23 -0.96 10.83 -2.62
N GLY A 24 -0.11 11.86 -2.69
CA GLY A 24 -0.36 13.04 -3.51
C GLY A 24 -0.54 12.71 -5.01
N VAL A 25 0.32 11.85 -5.55
CA VAL A 25 0.18 11.36 -6.94
C VAL A 25 -1.12 10.59 -7.13
N ALA A 26 -1.47 9.69 -6.22
CA ALA A 26 -2.70 8.91 -6.30
C ALA A 26 -3.95 9.78 -6.22
N SER A 27 -3.97 10.78 -5.33
CA SER A 27 -5.08 11.74 -5.22
C SER A 27 -5.23 12.55 -6.51
N CYS A 28 -4.12 13.06 -7.06
CA CYS A 28 -4.13 13.79 -8.33
C CYS A 28 -4.67 12.92 -9.48
N LEU A 29 -4.22 11.66 -9.57
CA LEU A 29 -4.74 10.73 -10.58
C LEU A 29 -6.24 10.47 -10.40
N GLN A 30 -6.72 10.29 -9.17
CA GLN A 30 -8.13 10.04 -8.89
C GLN A 30 -9.02 11.26 -9.19
N GLU A 31 -8.53 12.47 -8.95
CA GLU A 31 -9.28 13.71 -9.17
C GLU A 31 -9.24 14.17 -10.62
N GLN A 32 -8.06 14.16 -11.24
CA GLN A 32 -7.83 14.80 -12.55
C GLN A 32 -7.93 13.81 -13.70
N CYS A 33 -7.59 12.54 -13.47
CA CYS A 33 -7.53 11.52 -14.53
C CYS A 33 -8.03 10.15 -14.03
N PRO A 34 -9.24 10.05 -13.44
CA PRO A 34 -9.73 8.81 -12.82
C PRO A 34 -9.73 7.62 -13.78
N PHE A 35 -9.96 7.85 -15.07
CA PHE A 35 -9.91 6.82 -16.11
C PHE A 35 -8.56 6.08 -16.17
N LEU A 36 -7.45 6.72 -15.84
CA LEU A 36 -6.13 6.06 -15.79
C LEU A 36 -6.06 4.99 -14.71
N VAL A 37 -6.72 5.24 -13.57
CA VAL A 37 -6.78 4.31 -12.43
C VAL A 37 -7.84 3.24 -12.67
N HIS A 38 -9.03 3.64 -13.14
CA HIS A 38 -10.14 2.72 -13.42
C HIS A 38 -9.79 1.70 -14.50
N ASN A 39 -9.10 2.12 -15.56
CA ASN A 39 -8.77 1.27 -16.71
C ASN A 39 -7.38 0.63 -16.60
N ALA A 40 -6.60 0.93 -15.56
CA ALA A 40 -5.36 0.20 -15.30
C ALA A 40 -5.65 -1.28 -15.05
N ARG A 41 -4.96 -2.15 -15.78
CA ARG A 41 -5.13 -3.61 -15.67
C ARG A 41 -4.71 -4.08 -14.27
N HIS A 42 -3.55 -3.63 -13.81
CA HIS A 42 -3.06 -3.89 -12.47
C HIS A 42 -2.47 -2.63 -11.83
N ILE A 43 -2.59 -2.57 -10.51
CA ILE A 43 -1.95 -1.54 -9.68
C ILE A 43 -1.03 -2.27 -8.71
N TYR A 44 0.25 -1.93 -8.76
CA TYR A 44 1.30 -2.59 -7.99
C TYR A 44 1.84 -1.69 -6.89
N GLY A 45 2.35 -2.30 -5.83
CA GLY A 45 3.15 -1.55 -4.87
C GLY A 45 4.06 -2.40 -3.99
N ALA A 46 5.08 -1.76 -3.44
CA ALA A 46 6.02 -2.33 -2.47
C ALA A 46 6.12 -1.42 -1.24
N SER A 47 6.23 -1.99 -0.03
CA SER A 47 6.38 -1.22 1.22
C SER A 47 5.35 -0.07 1.31
N ALA A 48 5.78 1.18 1.51
CA ALA A 48 4.90 2.36 1.52
C ALA A 48 4.06 2.51 0.24
N GLY A 49 4.59 2.19 -0.93
CA GLY A 49 3.84 2.19 -2.19
C GLY A 49 2.73 1.14 -2.22
N ALA A 50 2.89 0.00 -1.56
CA ALA A 50 1.82 -0.98 -1.39
C ALA A 50 0.64 -0.40 -0.60
N LEU A 51 0.90 0.57 0.30
CA LEU A 51 -0.16 1.24 1.05
C LEU A 51 -1.04 2.10 0.15
N THR A 52 -0.40 2.92 -0.67
CA THR A 52 -1.05 3.78 -1.67
C THR A 52 -1.78 2.94 -2.71
N ALA A 53 -1.11 1.94 -3.31
CA ALA A 53 -1.69 1.04 -4.29
C ALA A 53 -2.97 0.38 -3.77
N SER A 54 -2.92 -0.13 -2.54
CA SER A 54 -4.07 -0.78 -1.94
C SER A 54 -5.21 0.19 -1.64
N ALA A 55 -4.92 1.40 -1.15
CA ALA A 55 -5.94 2.40 -0.90
C ALA A 55 -6.64 2.81 -2.20
N LEU A 56 -5.86 2.98 -3.27
CA LEU A 56 -6.35 3.31 -4.59
C LEU A 56 -7.24 2.20 -5.19
N VAL A 57 -6.86 0.93 -5.00
CA VAL A 57 -7.64 -0.22 -5.50
C VAL A 57 -8.90 -0.48 -4.66
N SER A 58 -8.81 -0.40 -3.33
CA SER A 58 -9.94 -0.68 -2.45
C SER A 58 -10.94 0.47 -2.34
N GLY A 59 -10.54 1.68 -2.75
CA GLY A 59 -11.32 2.90 -2.54
C GLY A 59 -11.26 3.40 -1.10
N ALA A 60 -10.22 3.03 -0.34
CA ALA A 60 -9.98 3.59 0.98
C ALA A 60 -9.60 5.07 0.88
N CYS A 61 -9.89 5.85 1.91
CA CYS A 61 -9.60 7.29 1.93
C CYS A 61 -8.09 7.54 1.82
N LEU A 62 -7.64 8.14 0.70
CA LEU A 62 -6.25 8.53 0.50
C LEU A 62 -5.80 9.58 1.51
N GLY A 63 -6.71 10.47 1.95
CA GLY A 63 -6.44 11.47 2.99
C GLY A 63 -6.11 10.82 4.34
N GLU A 64 -6.90 9.82 4.76
CA GLU A 64 -6.60 9.05 5.98
C GLU A 64 -5.30 8.25 5.84
N ALA A 65 -5.05 7.65 4.67
CA ALA A 65 -3.79 6.96 4.41
C ALA A 65 -2.58 7.91 4.51
N GLY A 66 -2.70 9.14 4.00
CA GLY A 66 -1.68 10.19 4.12
C GLY A 66 -1.45 10.65 5.56
N ALA A 67 -2.54 10.93 6.30
CA ALA A 67 -2.47 11.31 7.71
C ALA A 67 -1.77 10.23 8.55
N ASN A 68 -2.12 8.97 8.31
CA ASN A 68 -1.49 7.81 8.94
C ASN A 68 0.03 7.75 8.69
N ILE A 69 0.51 7.99 7.46
CA ILE A 69 1.95 8.03 7.15
C ILE A 69 2.64 9.15 7.95
N ILE A 70 2.03 10.33 8.00
CA ILE A 70 2.55 11.49 8.72
C ILE A 70 2.65 11.19 10.23
N ASP A 71 1.63 10.58 10.81
CA ASP A 71 1.58 10.27 12.24
C ASP A 71 2.61 9.22 12.63
N VAL A 72 2.78 8.16 11.84
CA VAL A 72 3.85 7.19 12.06
C VAL A 72 5.22 7.86 11.97
N ALA A 73 5.43 8.76 11.00
CA ALA A 73 6.69 9.48 10.86
C ALA A 73 6.96 10.45 12.04
N LYS A 74 5.93 11.08 12.60
CA LYS A 74 6.04 11.89 13.83
C LYS A 74 6.40 11.01 15.02
N ASP A 75 5.72 9.88 15.19
CA ASP A 75 5.96 8.96 16.31
C ASP A 75 7.31 8.27 16.25
N ALA A 76 7.83 8.00 15.05
CA ALA A 76 9.20 7.57 14.87
C ALA A 76 10.18 8.65 15.34
N ARG A 77 10.00 9.91 14.90
CA ARG A 77 10.91 11.03 15.22
C ARG A 77 10.95 11.45 16.69
N LYS A 78 9.89 11.21 17.47
CA LYS A 78 9.84 11.51 18.91
C LYS A 78 10.81 10.65 19.74
N ARG A 79 11.36 9.58 19.17
CA ARG A 79 12.13 8.57 19.90
C ARG A 79 13.63 8.81 19.68
N PHE A 80 14.44 8.63 20.72
CA PHE A 80 15.88 8.86 20.69
C PHE A 80 16.60 8.02 19.62
N LEU A 81 16.16 6.78 19.39
CA LEU A 81 16.67 5.90 18.31
C LEU A 81 15.77 5.89 17.07
N GLY A 82 14.84 6.85 16.96
CA GLY A 82 13.91 6.94 15.86
C GLY A 82 13.09 5.66 15.66
N PRO A 83 13.01 5.12 14.42
CA PRO A 83 12.32 3.88 14.12
C PRO A 83 13.03 2.62 14.65
N MET A 84 14.29 2.72 15.09
CA MET A 84 15.04 1.60 15.68
C MET A 84 14.76 1.44 17.18
N HIS A 85 13.95 2.31 17.77
CA HIS A 85 13.61 2.23 19.18
C HIS A 85 12.77 0.97 19.49
N PRO A 86 13.10 0.16 20.52
CA PRO A 86 12.45 -1.13 20.78
C PRO A 86 10.92 -1.07 20.95
N SER A 87 10.39 0.02 21.52
CA SER A 87 8.93 0.22 21.66
C SER A 87 8.25 0.82 20.41
N PHE A 88 8.97 1.00 19.30
CA PHE A 88 8.41 1.39 18.01
C PHE A 88 8.12 0.14 17.19
N ASN A 89 6.94 -0.43 17.38
CA ASN A 89 6.50 -1.58 16.60
C ASN A 89 5.71 -1.11 15.37
N LEU A 90 6.45 -0.84 14.28
CA LEU A 90 5.86 -0.39 13.02
C LEU A 90 4.77 -1.35 12.53
N VAL A 91 5.01 -2.67 12.58
CA VAL A 91 4.05 -3.68 12.15
C VAL A 91 2.73 -3.57 12.91
N LYS A 92 2.77 -3.40 14.24
CA LYS A 92 1.56 -3.24 15.08
C LYS A 92 0.81 -1.95 14.74
N ILE A 93 1.52 -0.84 14.58
CA ILE A 93 0.91 0.46 14.24
C ILE A 93 0.24 0.36 12.87
N MET A 94 0.96 -0.14 11.86
CA MET A 94 0.46 -0.32 10.50
C MET A 94 -0.74 -1.24 10.45
N ARG A 95 -0.69 -2.40 11.12
CA ARG A 95 -1.81 -3.34 11.17
C ARG A 95 -3.07 -2.67 11.70
N ASN A 96 -2.97 -1.95 12.82
CA ASN A 96 -4.12 -1.25 13.42
C ASN A 96 -4.70 -0.17 12.50
N MET A 97 -3.86 0.61 11.82
CA MET A 97 -4.32 1.63 10.87
C MET A 97 -5.02 1.00 9.67
N LEU A 98 -4.46 -0.08 9.11
CA LEU A 98 -5.05 -0.78 7.97
C LEU A 98 -6.40 -1.42 8.28
N TYR A 99 -6.56 -2.03 9.46
CA TYR A 99 -7.85 -2.59 9.86
C TYR A 99 -8.95 -1.53 9.96
N LYS A 100 -8.63 -0.33 10.46
CA LYS A 100 -9.57 0.77 10.62
C LYS A 100 -9.96 1.42 9.29
N THR A 101 -8.98 1.59 8.39
CA THR A 101 -9.16 2.37 7.15
C THR A 101 -9.64 1.57 5.96
N LEU A 102 -9.36 0.26 5.92
CA LEU A 102 -9.78 -0.57 4.80
C LEU A 102 -11.28 -0.89 4.87
N PRO A 103 -12.00 -0.79 3.75
CA PRO A 103 -13.36 -1.32 3.63
C PRO A 103 -13.42 -2.83 3.98
N PRO A 104 -14.55 -3.35 4.48
CA PRO A 104 -14.72 -4.78 4.75
C PRO A 104 -14.47 -5.68 3.53
N ASP A 105 -14.86 -5.22 2.34
CA ASP A 105 -14.74 -5.91 1.05
C ASP A 105 -13.42 -5.60 0.33
N ALA A 106 -12.44 -4.95 0.98
CA ALA A 106 -11.21 -4.52 0.34
C ALA A 106 -10.43 -5.65 -0.35
N HIS A 107 -10.44 -6.87 0.21
CA HIS A 107 -9.79 -8.04 -0.37
C HIS A 107 -10.44 -8.48 -1.70
N GLN A 108 -11.77 -8.37 -1.81
CA GLN A 108 -12.50 -8.70 -3.04
C GLN A 108 -12.17 -7.70 -4.15
N ARG A 109 -12.07 -6.40 -3.82
CA ARG A 109 -11.66 -5.36 -4.76
C ARG A 109 -10.20 -5.47 -5.18
N ALA A 110 -9.36 -5.97 -4.28
CA ALA A 110 -7.92 -6.10 -4.47
C ALA A 110 -7.53 -7.34 -5.30
N THR A 111 -8.18 -8.48 -5.07
CA THR A 111 -7.84 -9.74 -5.74
C THR A 111 -7.88 -9.61 -7.26
N GLY A 112 -6.79 -9.99 -7.93
CA GLY A 112 -6.63 -9.90 -9.39
C GLY A 112 -6.28 -8.51 -9.92
N ARG A 113 -6.48 -7.44 -9.14
CA ARG A 113 -6.22 -6.05 -9.55
C ARG A 113 -5.01 -5.42 -8.86
N LEU A 114 -4.80 -5.75 -7.59
CA LEU A 114 -3.66 -5.31 -6.79
C LEU A 114 -2.55 -6.37 -6.85
N GLY A 115 -1.30 -5.94 -7.01
CA GLY A 115 -0.13 -6.80 -6.77
C GLY A 115 0.82 -6.19 -5.74
N ILE A 116 1.12 -6.93 -4.68
CA ILE A 116 2.04 -6.51 -3.63
C ILE A 116 3.36 -7.25 -3.80
N SER A 117 4.42 -6.49 -4.02
CA SER A 117 5.77 -7.02 -4.13
C SER A 117 6.39 -7.16 -2.74
N LEU A 118 6.78 -8.38 -2.39
CA LEU A 118 7.37 -8.75 -1.11
C LEU A 118 8.74 -9.39 -1.31
N THR A 119 9.61 -9.25 -0.31
CA THR A 119 10.85 -10.03 -0.22
C THR A 119 10.59 -11.24 0.67
N ARG A 120 10.87 -12.44 0.15
CA ARG A 120 10.86 -13.66 0.95
C ARG A 120 12.18 -13.75 1.73
N VAL A 121 12.08 -13.93 3.04
CA VAL A 121 13.24 -13.78 3.94
C VAL A 121 14.22 -14.96 3.80
N THR A 122 13.73 -16.14 3.45
CA THR A 122 14.53 -17.37 3.42
C THR A 122 15.59 -17.38 2.32
N ASP A 123 15.33 -16.72 1.19
CA ASP A 123 16.19 -16.70 0.01
C ASP A 123 16.41 -15.29 -0.58
N GLY A 124 15.71 -14.27 -0.08
CA GLY A 124 15.81 -12.90 -0.58
C GLY A 124 15.03 -12.65 -1.88
N GLU A 125 14.33 -13.66 -2.39
CA GLU A 125 13.64 -13.58 -3.68
C GLU A 125 12.40 -12.65 -3.62
N ASN A 126 12.08 -12.05 -4.76
CA ASN A 126 10.87 -11.25 -4.87
C ASN A 126 9.66 -12.13 -5.14
N VAL A 127 8.61 -11.94 -4.34
CA VAL A 127 7.32 -12.62 -4.50
C VAL A 127 6.23 -11.59 -4.70
N LEU A 128 5.47 -11.75 -5.77
CA LEU A 128 4.31 -10.91 -6.07
C LEU A 128 3.04 -11.60 -5.60
N VAL A 129 2.35 -11.01 -4.63
CA VAL A 129 1.06 -11.49 -4.13
C VAL A 129 -0.07 -10.68 -4.76
N SER A 130 -0.99 -11.35 -5.47
CA SER A 130 -2.09 -10.69 -6.18
C SER A 130 -3.48 -11.23 -5.85
N HIS A 131 -3.57 -12.25 -5.01
CA HIS A 131 -4.81 -12.88 -4.60
C HIS A 131 -4.93 -12.82 -3.07
N PHE A 132 -6.12 -12.46 -2.60
CA PHE A 132 -6.43 -12.25 -1.19
C PHE A 132 -7.82 -12.85 -0.91
N ASN A 133 -7.87 -13.80 0.02
CA ASN A 133 -9.09 -14.50 0.42
C ASN A 133 -9.83 -13.79 1.55
N SER A 134 -9.15 -12.88 2.27
CA SER A 134 -9.75 -12.11 3.37
C SER A 134 -9.11 -10.74 3.55
N LYS A 135 -9.80 -9.85 4.27
CA LYS A 135 -9.25 -8.53 4.65
C LYS A 135 -8.01 -8.71 5.53
N GLU A 136 -8.02 -9.71 6.39
CA GLU A 136 -6.92 -10.08 7.29
C GLU A 136 -5.68 -10.48 6.48
N GLU A 137 -5.84 -11.29 5.44
CA GLU A 137 -4.75 -11.67 4.53
C GLU A 137 -4.18 -10.44 3.80
N LEU A 138 -5.05 -9.58 3.27
CA LEU A 138 -4.63 -8.33 2.62
C LEU A 138 -3.84 -7.42 3.59
N VAL A 139 -4.27 -7.30 4.84
CA VAL A 139 -3.54 -6.54 5.87
C VAL A 139 -2.20 -7.21 6.18
N GLN A 140 -2.17 -8.54 6.33
CA GLN A 140 -0.99 -9.30 6.69
C GLN A 140 0.12 -9.17 5.65
N VAL A 141 -0.21 -9.29 4.36
CA VAL A 141 0.75 -9.17 3.25
C VAL A 141 1.40 -7.79 3.22
N ARG A 142 0.72 -6.73 3.68
CA ARG A 142 1.26 -5.34 3.66
C ARG A 142 2.21 -5.01 4.80
N VAL A 143 2.14 -5.75 5.90
CA VAL A 143 2.93 -5.48 7.11
C VAL A 143 4.01 -6.52 7.38
N SER A 144 4.11 -7.54 6.52
CA SER A 144 4.97 -8.70 6.74
C SER A 144 5.90 -8.93 5.58
N TYR A 145 7.00 -9.63 5.86
CA TYR A 145 7.81 -10.32 4.87
C TYR A 145 7.32 -11.77 4.76
N LEU A 146 7.46 -12.41 3.59
CA LEU A 146 7.09 -13.81 3.43
C LEU A 146 8.08 -14.67 4.22
N LYS A 147 7.56 -15.44 5.19
CA LYS A 147 8.41 -16.29 6.05
C LYS A 147 8.59 -17.71 5.54
N HIS A 148 7.70 -18.22 4.69
CA HIS A 148 7.81 -19.51 4.01
C HIS A 148 7.02 -19.46 2.70
#